data_AF-A0A0N4V3H4-F1
#
_entry.id   AF-A0A0N4V3H4-F1
#
_cell.length_a   1.000
_cell.length_b   1.000
_cell.length_c   1.000
_cell.angle_alpha   90.00
_cell.angle_beta   90.00
_cell.angle_gamma   90.00
#
_symmetry.space_group_name_H-M   'P 1'
#
loop_
_entity.id
_entity.type
_entity.pdbx_description
1 polymer ?
#
loop_
_entity_poly.entity_id
_entity_poly.type
_entity_poly.pdbx_seq_one_letter_code
_entity_poly.pdbx_strand_id
1 'polypeptide(L)'
;CIASGVCGPPNACPPPAAPVCQPACTPGYQCGNYGCARRRARLHGSNTFTNRRNHFEPKSPNQLFMECCEERGLPDACLAKCSFNTYTKEALTNMYFKNDACPIQASADIQFCAAQGRDHRACCVRNGVATTLAGEKCLVFCDQRPGNVTRLDMSYLSCYDRFENMKGCFWHDMVSRLQMKRYY
;
A
#
# COMPACT_ATOMS: atom_id res chain seq x y z
N CYS A 1 1.76 -17.43 -14.24
CA CYS A 1 1.36 -17.93 -12.90
C CYS A 1 0.76 -16.80 -12.09
N ILE A 2 -0.55 -16.84 -11.87
CA ILE A 2 -1.25 -15.99 -10.90
C ILE A 2 -1.22 -16.75 -9.55
N ALA A 3 -1.32 -16.03 -8.44
CA ALA A 3 -1.17 -16.48 -7.05
C ALA A 3 -2.18 -17.53 -6.54
N SER A 4 -2.70 -18.41 -7.39
CA SER A 4 -3.70 -19.43 -7.04
C SER A 4 -3.14 -20.80 -7.42
N GLY A 5 -2.61 -21.50 -6.43
CA GLY A 5 -1.94 -22.78 -6.59
C GLY A 5 -2.85 -23.90 -7.10
N VAL A 6 -2.95 -24.05 -8.41
CA VAL A 6 -3.35 -25.30 -9.05
C VAL A 6 -2.32 -25.63 -10.12
N CYS A 7 -1.53 -26.66 -9.86
CA CYS A 7 -0.53 -27.20 -10.78
C CYS A 7 -1.15 -28.39 -11.50
N GLY A 8 -1.43 -28.25 -12.80
CA GLY A 8 -1.74 -29.38 -13.69
C GLY A 8 -0.61 -29.56 -14.73
N PRO A 9 -0.21 -30.80 -15.07
CA PRO A 9 0.73 -31.03 -16.15
C PRO A 9 0.04 -30.76 -17.51
N PRO A 10 0.71 -30.26 -18.57
CA PRO A 10 2.16 -30.17 -18.80
C PRO A 10 2.59 -28.77 -19.32
N ASN A 11 2.55 -27.71 -18.51
CA ASN A 11 3.09 -26.39 -18.88
C ASN A 11 3.55 -25.61 -17.65
N ALA A 12 4.79 -25.84 -17.21
CA ALA A 12 5.39 -25.10 -16.09
C ALA A 12 6.03 -23.80 -16.61
N CYS A 13 5.42 -22.65 -16.32
CA CYS A 13 6.14 -21.38 -16.42
C CYS A 13 7.20 -21.35 -15.30
N PRO A 14 8.44 -20.91 -15.58
CA PRO A 14 9.44 -20.75 -14.53
C PRO A 14 8.92 -19.79 -13.45
N PRO A 15 9.16 -20.06 -12.16
CA PRO A 15 8.82 -19.13 -11.10
C PRO A 15 9.51 -17.79 -11.37
N PRO A 16 8.88 -16.65 -11.02
CA PRO A 16 9.55 -15.35 -11.12
C PRO A 16 10.86 -15.40 -10.32
N ALA A 17 11.92 -14.82 -10.88
CA ALA A 17 13.22 -14.77 -10.23
C ALA A 17 13.07 -14.18 -8.82
N ALA A 18 13.65 -14.85 -7.83
CA ALA A 18 13.63 -14.36 -6.46
C ALA A 18 14.34 -12.99 -6.38
N PRO A 19 13.83 -12.05 -5.57
CA PRO A 19 14.51 -10.77 -5.39
C PRO A 19 15.92 -11.01 -4.82
N VAL A 20 16.92 -10.38 -5.42
CA VAL A 20 18.32 -10.48 -4.99
C VAL A 20 18.68 -9.21 -4.25
N CYS A 21 18.89 -9.32 -2.94
CA CYS A 21 19.37 -8.22 -2.11
C CYS A 21 20.89 -8.34 -1.96
N GLN A 22 21.63 -7.37 -2.52
CA GLN A 22 23.07 -7.23 -2.33
C GLN A 22 23.37 -5.81 -1.81
N PRO A 23 24.04 -5.67 -0.64
CA PRO A 23 24.48 -6.72 0.27
C PRO A 23 23.32 -7.50 0.91
N ALA A 24 23.62 -8.66 1.50
CA ALA A 24 22.61 -9.48 2.18
C ALA A 24 21.95 -8.70 3.32
N CYS A 25 20.65 -8.93 3.52
CA CYS A 25 19.89 -8.27 4.58
C CYS A 25 20.43 -8.65 5.97
N THR A 26 20.45 -7.67 6.88
CA THR A 26 20.86 -7.88 8.27
C THR A 26 19.91 -8.87 8.99
N PRO A 27 20.38 -9.53 10.08
CA PRO A 27 19.50 -10.35 10.91
C PRO A 27 18.24 -9.58 11.32
N GLY A 28 17.08 -10.23 11.24
CA GLY A 28 15.78 -9.58 11.46
C GLY A 28 15.13 -8.96 10.21
N TYR A 29 15.83 -8.92 9.07
CA TYR A 29 15.28 -8.49 7.78
C TYR A 29 15.26 -9.64 6.77
N GLN A 30 14.30 -9.65 5.84
CA GLN A 30 14.23 -10.55 4.69
C GLN A 30 14.31 -9.77 3.38
N CYS A 31 14.80 -10.42 2.33
CA CYS A 31 14.78 -9.83 1.01
C CYS A 31 13.35 -9.83 0.44
N GLY A 32 12.88 -8.67 0.02
CA GLY A 32 11.59 -8.44 -0.60
C GLY A 32 11.73 -7.74 -1.95
N ASN A 33 10.59 -7.36 -2.53
CA ASN A 33 10.55 -6.80 -3.88
C ASN A 33 11.26 -5.44 -4.02
N TYR A 34 11.42 -4.72 -2.91
CA TYR A 34 12.00 -3.37 -2.85
C TYR A 34 13.29 -3.32 -2.02
N GLY A 35 13.89 -4.47 -1.74
CA GLY A 35 15.06 -4.59 -0.87
C GLY A 35 14.73 -5.26 0.47
N CYS A 36 15.51 -4.93 1.50
CA CYS A 36 15.40 -5.57 2.81
C CYS A 36 14.24 -4.99 3.62
N ALA A 37 13.30 -5.84 4.03
CA ALA A 37 12.17 -5.48 4.89
C ALA A 37 12.17 -6.33 6.17
N ARG A 38 11.63 -5.79 7.27
CA ARG A 38 11.62 -6.50 8.56
C ARG A 38 10.90 -7.84 8.44
N ARG A 39 11.49 -8.89 9.01
CA ARG A 39 10.84 -10.18 9.18
C ARG A 39 9.75 -10.04 10.24
N ARG A 40 8.49 -10.01 9.82
CA ARG A 40 7.38 -10.28 10.73
C ARG A 40 7.44 -11.74 11.13
N ALA A 41 7.47 -12.02 12.42
CA ALA A 41 7.30 -13.37 12.93
C ALA A 41 5.91 -13.84 12.51
N ARG A 42 5.83 -14.78 11.55
CA ARG A 42 4.60 -15.53 11.31
C ARG A 42 4.41 -16.39 12.56
N LEU A 43 3.56 -15.95 13.49
CA LEU A 43 3.11 -16.80 14.59
C LEU A 43 2.50 -18.06 13.96
N HIS A 44 3.26 -19.15 13.96
CA HIS A 44 2.70 -20.47 13.71
C HIS A 44 1.88 -20.77 14.95
N GLY A 45 0.55 -20.79 14.81
CA GLY A 45 -0.37 -20.87 15.93
C GLY A 45 -0.14 -22.10 16.78
N SER A 46 0.59 -21.93 17.89
CA SER A 46 0.40 -22.75 19.07
C SER A 46 -0.79 -22.15 19.82
N ASN A 47 -1.87 -22.91 19.96
CA ASN A 47 -3.03 -22.53 20.74
C ASN A 47 -2.64 -22.44 22.23
N THR A 48 -2.01 -21.35 22.65
CA THR A 48 -1.99 -20.91 24.04
C THR A 48 -3.14 -19.94 24.23
N PHE A 49 -4.30 -20.51 24.59
CA PHE A 49 -5.49 -19.76 25.01
C PHE A 49 -5.18 -19.07 26.35
N THR A 50 -4.49 -17.93 26.29
CA THR A 50 -4.46 -17.00 27.41
C THR A 50 -5.71 -16.15 27.30
N ASN A 51 -6.57 -16.23 28.32
CA ASN A 51 -7.72 -15.34 28.50
C ASN A 51 -7.21 -13.92 28.80
N ARG A 52 -6.61 -13.29 27.79
CA ARG A 52 -6.34 -11.86 27.79
C ARG A 52 -7.67 -11.25 27.40
N ARG A 53 -8.34 -10.57 28.34
CA ARG A 53 -9.47 -9.68 28.03
C ARG A 53 -9.08 -8.93 26.76
N ASN A 54 -9.72 -9.28 25.66
CA ASN A 54 -9.41 -8.76 24.36
C ASN A 54 -9.96 -7.34 24.38
N HIS A 55 -9.19 -6.41 24.95
CA HIS A 55 -9.38 -5.00 24.70
C HIS A 55 -9.12 -4.85 23.20
N PHE A 56 -10.18 -4.99 22.42
CA PHE A 56 -10.19 -4.68 21.01
C PHE A 56 -10.03 -3.17 20.93
N GLU A 57 -8.79 -2.71 21.03
CA GLU A 57 -8.48 -1.31 20.85
C GLU A 57 -8.82 -0.98 19.39
N PRO A 58 -9.75 -0.04 19.15
CA PRO A 58 -10.15 0.28 17.80
C PRO A 58 -8.93 0.84 17.05
N LYS A 59 -8.46 0.10 16.05
CA LYS A 59 -7.33 0.53 15.22
C LYS A 59 -7.66 1.85 14.55
N SER A 60 -6.76 2.82 14.65
CA SER A 60 -6.83 4.07 13.91
C SER A 60 -6.56 3.84 12.41
N PRO A 61 -6.97 4.76 11.52
CA PRO A 61 -6.67 4.61 10.10
C PRO A 61 -5.15 4.55 9.81
N ASN A 62 -4.33 5.32 10.53
CA ASN A 62 -2.87 5.24 10.40
C ASN A 62 -2.32 3.86 10.81
N GLN A 63 -2.89 3.22 11.84
CA GLN A 63 -2.48 1.86 12.23
C GLN A 63 -2.83 0.84 11.15
N LEU A 64 -4.03 0.92 10.54
CA LEU A 64 -4.41 0.03 9.44
C LEU A 64 -3.54 0.24 8.19
N PHE A 65 -3.21 1.50 7.88
CA PHE A 65 -2.33 1.82 6.77
C PHE A 65 -0.91 1.25 7.01
N MET A 66 -0.32 1.54 8.17
CA MET A 66 0.99 1.00 8.55
C MET A 66 1.01 -0.53 8.52
N GLU A 67 0.01 -1.17 9.10
CA GLU A 67 -0.09 -2.64 9.14
C GLU A 67 -0.10 -3.25 7.73
N CYS A 68 -0.87 -2.68 6.79
CA CYS A 68 -0.86 -3.11 5.40
C CYS A 68 0.54 -2.96 4.76
N CYS A 69 1.23 -1.85 5.00
CA CYS A 69 2.58 -1.66 4.46
C CYS A 69 3.58 -2.70 5.00
N GLU A 70 3.50 -3.03 6.28
CA GLU A 70 4.34 -4.05 6.89
C GLU A 70 4.00 -5.46 6.36
N GLU A 71 2.71 -5.76 6.14
CA GLU A 71 2.27 -7.03 5.53
C GLU A 71 2.78 -7.22 4.11
N ARG A 72 2.87 -6.12 3.36
CA ARG A 72 3.45 -6.11 2.01
C ARG A 72 4.97 -6.15 2.00
N GLY A 73 5.62 -6.14 3.17
CA GLY A 73 7.06 -6.22 3.29
C GLY A 73 7.76 -5.00 2.69
N LEU A 74 7.22 -3.81 2.91
CA LEU A 74 7.91 -2.58 2.53
C LEU A 74 9.13 -2.31 3.44
N PRO A 75 10.24 -1.79 2.90
CA PRO A 75 11.42 -1.45 3.69
C PRO A 75 11.15 -0.24 4.61
N ASP A 76 11.94 -0.09 5.68
CA ASP A 76 11.74 0.94 6.71
C ASP A 76 11.65 2.37 6.14
N ALA A 77 12.43 2.69 5.10
CA ALA A 77 12.37 3.97 4.39
C ALA A 77 10.99 4.26 3.78
N CYS A 78 10.27 3.21 3.35
CA CYS A 78 8.91 3.30 2.85
C CYS A 78 7.88 3.31 3.98
N LEU A 79 8.12 2.57 5.06
CA LEU A 79 7.24 2.58 6.25
C LEU A 79 7.11 3.98 6.87
N ALA A 80 8.15 4.81 6.78
CA ALA A 80 8.10 6.21 7.19
C ALA A 80 6.99 7.02 6.48
N LYS A 81 6.45 6.52 5.36
CA LYS A 81 5.41 7.14 4.54
C LYS A 81 4.04 6.47 4.73
N CYS A 82 3.94 5.43 5.55
CA CYS A 82 2.71 4.65 5.74
C CYS A 82 1.80 5.25 6.82
N SER A 83 1.59 6.56 6.74
CA SER A 83 0.60 7.29 7.51
C SER A 83 0.00 8.39 6.65
N PHE A 84 -1.23 8.80 6.94
CA PHE A 84 -1.88 9.88 6.22
C PHE A 84 -1.20 11.26 6.41
N ASN A 85 -0.35 11.38 7.43
CA ASN A 85 0.40 12.61 7.71
C ASN A 85 1.75 12.66 6.97
N THR A 86 2.38 11.51 6.74
CA THR A 86 3.70 11.41 6.10
C THR A 86 3.63 11.00 4.64
N TYR A 87 2.50 10.44 4.20
CA TYR A 87 2.22 10.23 2.80
C TYR A 87 1.76 11.54 2.17
N THR A 88 2.70 12.29 1.60
CA THR A 88 2.44 13.61 0.98
C THR A 88 2.94 13.67 -0.46
N LYS A 89 2.54 14.72 -1.18
CA LYS A 89 3.05 15.01 -2.53
C LYS A 89 4.57 15.13 -2.54
N GLU A 90 5.14 15.77 -1.53
CA GLU A 90 6.59 15.98 -1.39
C GLU A 90 7.31 14.65 -1.18
N ALA A 91 6.78 13.77 -0.33
CA ALA A 91 7.33 12.44 -0.11
C ALA A 91 7.38 11.63 -1.42
N LEU A 92 6.28 11.61 -2.19
CA LEU A 92 6.23 10.95 -3.49
C LEU A 92 7.16 11.60 -4.53
N THR A 93 7.25 12.93 -4.52
CA THR A 93 8.15 13.69 -5.41
C THR A 93 9.61 13.31 -5.13
N ASN A 94 10.00 13.22 -3.86
CA ASN A 94 11.35 12.80 -3.46
C ASN A 94 11.64 11.35 -3.87
N MET A 95 10.66 10.45 -3.74
CA MET A 95 10.77 9.07 -4.26
C MET A 95 10.95 9.05 -5.77
N TYR A 96 10.19 9.85 -6.51
CA TYR A 96 10.24 9.93 -7.97
C TYR A 96 11.61 10.40 -8.47
N PHE A 97 12.14 11.49 -7.88
CA PHE A 97 13.47 12.01 -8.21
C PHE A 97 14.62 11.22 -7.60
N LYS A 98 14.34 10.10 -6.90
CA LYS A 98 15.34 9.25 -6.22
C LYS A 98 16.15 10.01 -5.15
N ASN A 99 15.58 11.07 -4.60
CA ASN A 99 16.10 11.78 -3.43
C ASN A 99 15.65 11.12 -2.11
N ASP A 100 14.83 10.08 -2.20
CA ASP A 100 14.36 9.28 -1.08
C ASP A 100 14.91 7.86 -1.16
N ALA A 101 15.25 7.26 -0.01
CA ALA A 101 15.72 5.88 0.07
C ALA A 101 14.62 4.85 -0.28
N CYS A 102 13.35 5.24 -0.18
CA CYS A 102 12.23 4.42 -0.63
C CYS A 102 12.06 4.55 -2.16
N PRO A 103 12.14 3.45 -2.91
CA PRO A 103 12.01 3.49 -4.35
C PRO A 103 10.58 3.86 -4.80
N ILE A 104 10.44 4.60 -5.90
CA ILE A 104 9.13 5.01 -6.43
C ILE A 104 8.21 3.81 -6.74
N GLN A 105 8.76 2.63 -7.05
CA GLN A 105 8.00 1.41 -7.31
C GLN A 105 7.21 0.93 -6.08
N ALA A 106 7.64 1.29 -4.87
CA ALA A 106 6.90 0.99 -3.64
C ALA A 106 5.67 1.90 -3.47
N SER A 107 5.59 3.03 -4.19
CA SER A 107 4.44 3.95 -4.09
C SER A 107 3.11 3.30 -4.46
N ALA A 108 3.10 2.35 -5.40
CA ALA A 108 1.88 1.62 -5.76
C ALA A 108 1.34 0.80 -4.59
N ASP A 109 2.23 0.15 -3.83
CA ASP A 109 1.86 -0.63 -2.65
C ASP A 109 1.46 0.29 -1.47
N ILE A 110 2.12 1.43 -1.31
CA ILE A 110 1.76 2.44 -0.31
C ILE A 110 0.36 3.02 -0.63
N GLN A 111 0.11 3.41 -1.89
CA GLN A 111 -1.19 3.91 -2.35
C GLN A 111 -2.30 2.87 -2.16
N PHE A 112 -2.04 1.61 -2.52
CA PHE A 112 -2.95 0.49 -2.30
C PHE A 112 -3.34 0.36 -0.82
N CYS A 113 -2.34 0.44 0.06
CA CYS A 113 -2.56 0.36 1.50
C CYS A 113 -3.32 1.57 2.06
N ALA A 114 -3.02 2.78 1.60
CA ALA A 114 -3.77 3.98 1.98
C ALA A 114 -5.25 3.86 1.59
N ALA A 115 -5.54 3.38 0.38
CA ALA A 115 -6.89 3.22 -0.14
C ALA A 115 -7.61 1.93 0.32
N GLN A 116 -6.92 1.06 1.07
CA GLN A 116 -7.34 -0.30 1.45
C GLN A 116 -7.82 -1.17 0.29
N GLY A 117 -7.23 -1.01 -0.89
CA GLY A 117 -7.57 -1.81 -2.06
C GLY A 117 -8.99 -1.59 -2.61
N ARG A 118 -9.58 -0.42 -2.38
CA ARG A 118 -10.96 -0.09 -2.76
C ARG A 118 -11.05 0.94 -3.89
N ASP A 119 -12.26 1.09 -4.43
CA ASP A 119 -12.59 2.09 -5.44
C ASP A 119 -13.17 3.35 -4.78
N HIS A 120 -12.43 4.46 -4.89
CA HIS A 120 -12.79 5.77 -4.34
C HIS A 120 -13.15 6.79 -5.43
N ARG A 121 -13.31 6.36 -6.70
CA ARG A 121 -13.52 7.26 -7.84
C ARG A 121 -14.70 8.22 -7.61
N ALA A 122 -15.79 7.75 -7.04
CA ALA A 122 -16.96 8.59 -6.74
C ALA A 122 -16.61 9.75 -5.78
N CYS A 123 -15.79 9.49 -4.74
CA CYS A 123 -15.31 10.55 -3.85
C CYS A 123 -14.32 11.47 -4.57
N CYS A 124 -13.38 10.90 -5.33
CA CYS A 124 -12.36 11.67 -6.04
C CYS A 124 -12.93 12.62 -7.09
N VAL A 125 -13.95 12.21 -7.85
CA VAL A 125 -14.66 13.08 -8.81
C VAL A 125 -15.27 14.27 -8.07
N ARG A 126 -16.01 14.02 -6.98
CA ARG A 126 -16.62 15.10 -6.18
C ARG A 126 -15.60 16.04 -5.53
N ASN A 127 -14.40 15.54 -5.26
CA ASN A 127 -13.31 16.32 -4.65
C ASN A 127 -12.32 16.88 -5.69
N GLY A 128 -12.70 16.93 -6.96
CA GLY A 128 -11.95 17.64 -7.99
C GLY A 128 -10.65 16.97 -8.44
N VAL A 129 -10.46 15.68 -8.20
CA VAL A 129 -9.26 14.95 -8.67
C VAL A 129 -9.18 14.93 -10.19
N ALA A 130 -10.32 14.91 -10.88
CA ALA A 130 -10.40 14.96 -12.33
C ALA A 130 -10.26 16.38 -12.93
N THR A 131 -10.06 17.42 -12.11
CA THR A 131 -9.94 18.81 -12.60
C THR A 131 -8.50 19.24 -12.87
N THR A 132 -7.55 18.31 -12.84
CA THR A 132 -6.14 18.58 -13.14
C THR A 132 -5.93 18.64 -14.65
N LEU A 133 -4.72 18.99 -15.10
CA LEU A 133 -4.38 18.98 -16.51
C LEU A 133 -4.53 17.58 -17.16
N ALA A 134 -4.32 16.51 -16.38
CA ALA A 134 -4.49 15.14 -16.84
C ALA A 134 -5.95 14.64 -16.82
N GLY A 135 -6.89 15.44 -16.29
CA GLY A 135 -8.31 15.15 -16.34
C GLY A 135 -8.70 13.85 -15.63
N GLU A 136 -9.61 13.09 -16.23
CA GLU A 136 -10.10 11.81 -15.68
C GLU A 136 -9.02 10.73 -15.53
N LYS A 137 -7.87 10.86 -16.20
CA LYS A 137 -6.75 9.92 -16.04
C LYS A 137 -6.33 9.80 -14.57
N CYS A 138 -6.48 10.88 -13.79
CA CYS A 138 -6.13 10.89 -12.37
C CYS A 138 -7.01 10.00 -11.49
N LEU A 139 -8.19 9.62 -11.97
CA LEU A 139 -9.07 8.70 -11.26
C LEU A 139 -8.49 7.29 -11.15
N VAL A 140 -7.46 6.97 -11.94
CA VAL A 140 -6.68 5.73 -11.80
C VAL A 140 -6.07 5.59 -10.40
N PHE A 141 -5.65 6.70 -9.78
CA PHE A 141 -5.07 6.70 -8.43
C PHE A 141 -6.10 6.48 -7.33
N CYS A 142 -7.39 6.62 -7.67
CA CYS A 142 -8.51 6.45 -6.75
C CYS A 142 -9.10 5.05 -6.79
N ASP A 143 -8.91 4.31 -7.89
CA ASP A 143 -9.28 2.91 -7.98
C ASP A 143 -8.07 2.04 -7.64
N GLN A 144 -8.01 1.55 -6.41
CA GLN A 144 -6.89 0.72 -5.94
C GLN A 144 -7.28 -0.75 -5.83
N ARG A 145 -8.34 -1.19 -6.51
CA ARG A 145 -8.69 -2.61 -6.55
C ARG A 145 -7.56 -3.42 -7.21
N PRO A 146 -7.22 -4.61 -6.68
CA PRO A 146 -6.23 -5.47 -7.31
C PRO A 146 -6.59 -5.80 -8.77
N GLY A 147 -5.59 -5.96 -9.62
CA GLY A 147 -5.75 -6.43 -11.00
C GLY A 147 -5.74 -5.33 -12.07
N ASN A 148 -5.92 -4.06 -11.71
CA ASN A 148 -5.76 -2.95 -12.65
C ASN A 148 -4.33 -2.37 -12.56
N VAL A 149 -3.38 -2.96 -13.30
CA VAL A 149 -1.99 -2.48 -13.33
C VAL A 149 -1.87 -1.42 -14.42
N THR A 150 -1.97 -0.15 -14.04
CA THR A 150 -1.69 0.96 -14.95
C THR A 150 -0.22 1.32 -14.96
N ARG A 151 0.37 1.38 -16.16
CA ARG A 151 1.71 1.93 -16.35
C ARG A 151 1.64 3.44 -16.19
N LEU A 152 2.17 3.92 -15.07
CA LEU A 152 2.26 5.34 -14.79
C LEU A 152 3.44 5.93 -15.58
N ASP A 153 3.17 6.97 -16.36
CA ASP A 153 4.16 7.77 -17.09
C ASP A 153 4.12 9.24 -16.62
N MET A 154 4.90 10.10 -17.29
CA MET A 154 4.98 11.53 -16.95
C MET A 154 3.68 12.30 -17.08
N SER A 155 2.71 11.81 -17.87
CA SER A 155 1.42 12.48 -18.04
C SER A 155 0.58 12.50 -16.77
N TYR A 156 0.88 11.63 -15.81
CA TYR A 156 0.18 11.53 -14.52
C TYR A 156 0.72 12.47 -13.45
N LEU A 157 1.82 13.20 -13.69
CA LEU A 157 2.46 14.05 -12.68
C LEU A 157 1.51 15.13 -12.15
N SER A 158 0.70 15.74 -13.03
CA SER A 158 -0.31 16.74 -12.65
C SER A 158 -1.42 16.19 -11.76
N CYS A 159 -1.62 14.87 -11.71
CA CYS A 159 -2.57 14.27 -10.78
C CYS A 159 -2.18 14.54 -9.33
N TYR A 160 -0.88 14.59 -9.02
CA TYR A 160 -0.41 14.84 -7.66
C TYR A 160 -0.72 16.25 -7.15
N ASP A 161 -1.15 17.20 -8.00
CA ASP A 161 -1.67 18.49 -7.55
C ASP A 161 -2.96 18.37 -6.73
N ARG A 162 -3.68 17.24 -6.89
CA ARG A 162 -4.87 16.89 -6.11
C ARG A 162 -4.61 15.74 -5.14
N PHE A 163 -3.35 15.50 -4.79
CA PHE A 163 -2.98 14.37 -3.95
C PHE A 163 -3.67 14.38 -2.57
N GLU A 164 -3.75 15.54 -1.92
CA GLU A 164 -4.47 15.68 -0.64
C GLU A 164 -5.97 15.39 -0.78
N ASN A 165 -6.59 15.73 -1.91
CA ASN A 165 -7.99 15.39 -2.19
C ASN A 165 -8.18 13.87 -2.34
N MET A 166 -7.25 13.18 -3.01
CA MET A 166 -7.27 11.70 -3.11
C MET A 166 -7.12 11.07 -1.72
N LYS A 167 -6.10 11.49 -0.97
CA LYS A 167 -5.77 10.98 0.35
C LYS A 167 -6.90 11.22 1.36
N GLY A 168 -7.56 12.37 1.29
CA GLY A 168 -8.74 12.70 2.09
C GLY A 168 -9.88 11.69 1.86
N CYS A 169 -10.16 11.33 0.61
CA CYS A 169 -11.16 10.31 0.29
C CYS A 169 -10.85 8.96 0.96
N PHE A 170 -9.59 8.53 0.92
CA PHE A 170 -9.18 7.27 1.54
C PHE A 170 -9.32 7.31 3.06
N TRP A 171 -8.89 8.40 3.70
CA TRP A 171 -9.00 8.58 5.15
C TRP A 171 -10.46 8.56 5.61
N HIS A 172 -11.32 9.35 4.96
CA HIS A 172 -12.72 9.46 5.35
C HIS A 172 -13.45 8.12 5.21
N ASP A 173 -13.20 7.36 4.14
CA ASP A 173 -13.75 6.01 3.99
C ASP A 173 -13.34 5.09 5.15
N MET A 174 -12.07 5.13 5.56
CA MET A 174 -11.57 4.33 6.66
C MET A 174 -12.21 4.72 7.99
N VAL A 175 -12.29 6.02 8.28
CA VAL A 175 -12.93 6.54 9.50
C VAL A 175 -14.40 6.13 9.56
N SER A 176 -15.16 6.34 8.48
CA SER A 176 -16.58 5.99 8.44
C SER A 176 -16.81 4.50 8.68
N ARG A 177 -15.96 3.63 8.11
CA ARG A 177 -16.05 2.18 8.33
C ARG A 177 -15.65 1.75 9.74
N LEU A 178 -14.61 2.35 10.29
CA LEU A 178 -14.19 2.08 11.67
C LEU A 178 -15.25 2.51 12.68
N GLN A 179 -15.93 3.64 12.43
CA GLN A 179 -17.07 4.08 13.22
C GLN A 179 -18.23 3.09 13.12
N MET A 180 -18.62 2.67 11.90
CA MET A 180 -19.67 1.67 11.72
C MET A 180 -19.35 0.35 12.45
N LYS A 181 -18.12 -0.16 12.34
CA LYS A 181 -17.68 -1.37 13.05
C LYS A 181 -17.69 -1.26 14.58
N ARG A 182 -17.75 -0.05 15.13
CA ARG A 182 -17.87 0.14 16.59
C ARG A 182 -19.30 -0.03 17.08
N TYR A 183 -20.29 0.07 16.19
CA TYR A 183 -21.72 -0.03 16.50
C TYR A 183 -22.32 -1.42 16.25
N TYR A 184 -21.56 -2.34 15.64
CA TYR A 184 -21.93 -3.74 15.41
C TYR A 184 -21.01 -4.65 16.23
#